data_AF-A0AAV3KYC4-F1
#
_entry.id   AF-A0AAV3KYC4-F1
#
_cell.length_a   1.000
_cell.length_b   1.000
_cell.length_c   1.000
_cell.angle_alpha   90.00
_cell.angle_beta   90.00
_cell.angle_gamma   90.00
#
_symmetry.space_group_name_H-M   'P 1'
#
loop_
_entity.id
_entity.type
_entity.pdbx_description
1 polymer ?
#
loop_
_entity_poly.entity_id
_entity_poly.type
_entity_poly.pdbx_seq_one_letter_code
_entity_poly.pdbx_strand_id
1 'polypeptide(L)'
;MSLVRDVELPTPEVMVQRAMAVTGATDEYQISQMVQVVNDLSEYCRKNSITDGSYGMRSLIDWIVSSEITGDVYESALYTIISKATTDEVDREALISAVLEPIFTKKRKRATA
;
A
#
# COMPACT_ATOMS: atom_id res chain seq x y z
N MET A 1 -29.32 15.21 -1.05
CA MET A 1 -27.98 15.42 -0.46
C MET A 1 -27.59 14.14 0.26
N SER A 2 -26.67 13.34 -0.28
CA SER A 2 -26.05 12.28 0.50
C SER A 2 -25.03 12.94 1.44
N LEU A 3 -25.13 12.67 2.73
CA LEU A 3 -24.10 13.01 3.71
C LEU A 3 -22.92 12.04 3.49
N VAL A 4 -22.22 12.20 2.37
CA VAL A 4 -20.92 11.53 2.19
C VAL A 4 -19.93 12.35 3.00
N ARG A 5 -19.49 11.79 4.12
CA ARG A 5 -18.34 12.30 4.86
C ARG A 5 -17.11 11.63 4.30
N ASP A 6 -16.14 12.43 3.91
CA ASP A 6 -14.78 11.94 3.67
C ASP A 6 -14.26 11.38 4.99
N VAL A 7 -13.97 10.08 5.00
CA VAL A 7 -13.33 9.42 6.13
C VAL A 7 -11.83 9.52 5.88
N GLU A 8 -11.18 10.39 6.64
CA GLU A 8 -9.72 10.50 6.62
C GLU A 8 -9.08 9.18 7.05
N LEU A 9 -7.87 8.93 6.57
CA LEU A 9 -7.06 7.82 7.06
C LEU A 9 -6.85 7.99 8.57
N PRO A 10 -6.99 6.92 9.38
CA PRO A 10 -6.60 6.95 10.78
C PRO A 10 -5.11 7.32 10.92
N THR A 11 -4.68 7.68 12.14
CA THR A 11 -3.25 7.89 12.38
C THR A 11 -2.45 6.61 12.07
N PRO A 12 -1.17 6.71 11.68
CA PRO A 12 -0.35 5.54 11.36
C PRO A 12 -0.38 4.45 12.45
N GLU A 13 -0.34 4.85 13.72
CA GLU A 13 -0.38 3.92 14.85
C GLU A 13 -1.71 3.14 14.90
N VAL A 14 -2.82 3.83 14.65
CA VAL A 14 -4.14 3.20 14.59
C VAL A 14 -4.26 2.30 13.36
N MET A 15 -3.64 2.67 12.24
CA MET A 15 -3.60 1.82 11.04
C MET A 15 -2.83 0.53 11.31
N VAL A 16 -1.64 0.61 11.93
CA VAL A 16 -0.82 -0.56 12.33
C VAL A 16 -1.62 -1.48 13.25
N GLN A 17 -2.17 -0.94 14.34
CA GLN A 17 -2.93 -1.72 15.32
C GLN A 17 -4.12 -2.44 14.70
N ARG A 18 -4.91 -1.73 13.87
CA ARG A 18 -6.07 -2.31 13.20
C ARG A 18 -5.68 -3.36 12.17
N ALA A 19 -4.64 -3.08 11.39
CA ALA A 19 -4.16 -4.00 10.38
C ALA A 19 -3.70 -5.32 11.02
N MET A 20 -2.86 -5.26 12.06
CA MET A 20 -2.41 -6.44 12.80
C MET A 20 -3.57 -7.19 13.46
N ALA A 21 -4.52 -6.48 14.08
CA ALA A 21 -5.68 -7.10 14.72
C ALA A 21 -6.58 -7.85 13.72
N VAL A 22 -6.70 -7.36 12.48
CA VAL A 22 -7.54 -7.97 11.44
C VAL A 22 -6.84 -9.12 10.73
N THR A 23 -5.55 -8.97 10.41
CA THR A 23 -4.82 -9.97 9.63
C THR A 23 -4.15 -11.04 10.48
N GLY A 24 -3.93 -10.79 11.78
CA GLY A 24 -3.14 -11.65 12.65
C GLY A 24 -1.63 -11.55 12.41
N ALA A 25 -1.16 -10.62 11.58
CA ALA A 25 0.25 -10.41 11.33
C ALA A 25 0.98 -9.94 12.61
N THR A 26 2.15 -10.51 12.87
CA THR A 26 2.92 -10.25 14.09
C THR A 26 4.17 -9.39 13.88
N ASP A 27 4.60 -9.21 12.62
CA ASP A 27 5.75 -8.37 12.28
C ASP A 27 5.35 -6.89 12.23
N GLU A 28 5.26 -6.26 13.41
CA GLU A 28 4.89 -4.85 13.54
C GLU A 28 5.79 -3.90 12.74
N TYR A 29 7.08 -4.24 12.59
CA TYR A 29 8.02 -3.43 11.82
C TYR A 29 7.64 -3.41 10.34
N GLN A 30 7.40 -4.58 9.75
CA GLN A 30 6.95 -4.68 8.36
C GLN A 30 5.59 -3.99 8.17
N ILE A 31 4.63 -4.20 9.07
CA ILE A 31 3.32 -3.54 8.99
C ILE A 31 3.46 -2.01 9.07
N SER A 32 4.36 -1.50 9.92
CA SER A 32 4.65 -0.06 10.00
C SER A 32 5.20 0.50 8.69
N GLN A 33 6.10 -0.25 8.03
CA GLN A 33 6.60 0.12 6.70
C GLN A 33 5.49 0.10 5.63
N MET A 34 4.58 -0.88 5.69
CA MET A 34 3.43 -0.94 4.78
C MET A 34 2.46 0.24 5.01
N VAL A 35 2.23 0.62 6.26
CA VAL A 35 1.45 1.80 6.62
C VAL A 35 2.12 3.08 6.13
N GLN A 36 3.46 3.17 6.21
CA GLN A 36 4.21 4.29 5.64
C GLN A 36 3.95 4.41 4.14
N VAL A 37 4.06 3.32 3.38
CA VAL A 37 3.75 3.29 1.94
C VAL A 37 2.34 3.82 1.67
N VAL A 38 1.32 3.44 2.45
CA VAL A 38 -0.07 3.93 2.26
C VAL A 38 -0.18 5.44 2.47
N ASN A 39 0.53 5.99 3.46
CA ASN A 39 0.52 7.43 3.75
C ASN A 39 1.26 8.21 2.66
N ASP A 40 2.45 7.74 2.27
CA ASP A 40 3.25 8.34 1.21
C ASP A 40 2.51 8.28 -0.14
N LEU A 41 1.79 7.19 -0.41
CA LEU A 41 0.90 7.03 -1.57
C LEU A 41 -0.21 8.09 -1.55
N SER A 42 -0.89 8.26 -0.41
CA SER A 42 -1.95 9.25 -0.27
C SER A 42 -1.44 10.67 -0.45
N GLU A 43 -0.26 10.97 0.07
CA GLU A 43 0.36 12.29 -0.09
C GLU A 43 0.76 12.53 -1.56
N TYR A 44 1.37 11.54 -2.21
CA TYR A 44 1.80 11.61 -3.59
C TYR A 44 0.60 11.82 -4.53
N CYS A 45 -0.44 11.00 -4.40
CA CYS A 45 -1.64 11.13 -5.21
C CYS A 45 -2.29 12.51 -5.05
N ARG A 46 -2.38 13.03 -3.81
CA ARG A 46 -2.90 14.38 -3.56
C ARG A 46 -2.04 15.47 -4.21
N LYS A 47 -0.71 15.38 -4.13
CA LYS A 47 0.21 16.37 -4.73
C LYS A 47 0.16 16.37 -6.26
N ASN A 48 -0.08 15.21 -6.87
CA ASN A 48 -0.05 15.02 -8.32
C ASN A 48 -1.47 14.96 -8.95
N SER A 49 -2.52 15.24 -8.17
CA SER A 49 -3.92 15.21 -8.62
C SER A 49 -4.39 13.84 -9.16
N ILE A 50 -3.79 12.76 -8.68
CA ILE A 50 -4.23 11.39 -8.97
C ILE A 50 -5.46 11.10 -8.10
N THR A 51 -6.62 11.01 -8.74
CA THR A 51 -7.93 10.94 -8.06
C THR A 51 -8.83 9.83 -8.60
N ASP A 52 -8.35 9.03 -9.55
CA ASP A 52 -9.10 7.97 -10.22
C ASP A 52 -9.03 6.61 -9.49
N GLY A 53 -8.25 6.51 -8.41
CA GLY A 53 -8.08 5.30 -7.63
C GLY A 53 -8.77 5.28 -6.27
N SER A 54 -8.63 4.14 -5.58
CA SER A 54 -9.13 3.90 -4.23
C SER A 54 -8.09 3.12 -3.41
N TYR A 55 -7.55 3.76 -2.38
CA TYR A 55 -6.55 3.20 -1.47
C TYR A 55 -6.83 3.62 -0.02
N GLY A 56 -6.33 2.85 0.93
CA GLY A 56 -6.53 3.07 2.36
C GLY A 56 -6.55 1.76 3.15
N MET A 57 -7.24 1.76 4.30
CA MET A 57 -7.22 0.61 5.22
C MET A 57 -7.58 -0.73 4.58
N ARG A 58 -8.57 -0.78 3.68
CA ARG A 58 -8.97 -2.03 3.03
C ARG A 58 -7.87 -2.57 2.12
N SER A 59 -7.25 -1.69 1.33
CA SER A 59 -6.13 -2.06 0.43
C SER A 59 -4.86 -2.42 1.21
N LEU A 60 -4.61 -1.78 2.35
CA LEU A 60 -3.54 -2.17 3.28
C LEU A 60 -3.76 -3.59 3.79
N ILE A 61 -4.97 -3.92 4.27
CA ILE A 61 -5.30 -5.27 4.76
C ILE A 61 -5.14 -6.31 3.65
N ASP A 62 -5.64 -6.02 2.44
CA ASP A 62 -5.46 -6.90 1.27
C ASP A 62 -3.98 -7.12 0.96
N TRP A 63 -3.17 -6.07 1.00
CA TRP A 63 -1.74 -6.14 0.74
C TRP A 63 -1.01 -7.01 1.78
N ILE A 64 -1.32 -6.87 3.06
CA ILE A 64 -0.75 -7.69 4.14
C ILE A 64 -1.09 -9.16 3.96
N VAL A 65 -2.38 -9.48 3.79
CA VAL A 65 -2.83 -10.87 3.59
C VAL A 65 -2.17 -11.49 2.36
N SER A 66 -2.08 -10.72 1.27
CA SER A 66 -1.43 -11.16 0.05
C SER A 66 0.07 -11.43 0.23
N SER A 67 0.75 -10.59 1.02
CA SER A 67 2.18 -10.73 1.32
C SER A 67 2.46 -11.98 2.15
N GLU A 68 1.60 -12.29 3.13
CA GLU A 68 1.67 -13.52 3.92
C GLU A 68 1.46 -14.78 3.06
N ILE A 69 0.52 -14.73 2.11
CA ILE A 69 0.22 -15.87 1.22
C ILE A 69 1.36 -16.10 0.22
N THR A 70 1.95 -15.04 -0.32
CA THR A 70 2.95 -15.14 -1.40
C THR A 70 4.39 -15.18 -0.92
N GLY A 71 4.67 -14.69 0.30
CA GLY A 71 6.03 -14.47 0.79
C GLY A 71 6.77 -13.32 0.08
N ASP A 72 6.05 -12.51 -0.69
CA ASP A 72 6.62 -11.38 -1.45
C ASP A 72 5.80 -10.11 -1.25
N VAL A 73 6.31 -9.23 -0.38
CA VAL A 73 5.71 -7.94 -0.04
C VAL A 73 5.67 -7.00 -1.23
N TYR A 74 6.75 -6.98 -2.03
CA TYR A 74 6.85 -6.08 -3.18
C TYR A 74 5.87 -6.50 -4.27
N GLU A 75 5.90 -7.77 -4.66
CA GLU A 75 5.01 -8.27 -5.72
C GLU A 75 3.54 -8.11 -5.30
N SER A 76 3.22 -8.41 -4.04
CA SER A 76 1.88 -8.22 -3.49
C SER A 76 1.39 -6.78 -3.57
N ALA A 77 2.28 -5.80 -3.39
CA ALA A 77 1.91 -4.38 -3.45
C ALA A 77 1.39 -3.99 -4.84
N LEU A 78 2.01 -4.55 -5.89
CA LEU A 78 1.74 -4.19 -7.28
C LEU A 78 0.28 -4.42 -7.69
N TYR A 79 -0.32 -5.52 -7.23
CA TYR A 79 -1.70 -5.88 -7.59
C TYR A 79 -2.74 -5.64 -6.51
N THR A 80 -2.35 -5.25 -5.29
CA THR A 80 -3.30 -4.97 -4.20
C THR A 80 -3.51 -3.49 -3.93
N ILE A 81 -2.44 -2.71 -3.79
CA ILE A 81 -2.53 -1.29 -3.40
C ILE A 81 -2.14 -0.37 -4.55
N ILE A 82 -1.03 -0.63 -5.24
CA ILE A 82 -0.57 0.19 -6.36
C ILE A 82 -1.58 0.12 -7.52
N SER A 83 -2.06 -1.08 -7.85
CA SER A 83 -3.04 -1.25 -8.93
C SER A 83 -4.38 -0.57 -8.69
N LYS A 84 -4.74 -0.37 -7.42
CA LYS A 84 -5.96 0.32 -7.02
C LYS A 84 -5.75 1.82 -6.89
N ALA A 85 -4.51 2.30 -6.84
CA ALA A 85 -4.20 3.71 -6.62
C ALA A 85 -4.47 4.60 -7.84
N THR A 86 -4.43 4.01 -9.04
CA THR A 86 -4.74 4.68 -10.30
C THR A 86 -4.93 3.63 -11.40
N THR A 87 -5.69 3.96 -12.42
CA THR A 87 -5.82 3.19 -13.66
C THR A 87 -4.81 3.60 -14.74
N ASP A 88 -4.19 4.78 -14.60
CA ASP A 88 -3.17 5.27 -15.51
C ASP A 88 -1.83 4.52 -15.32
N GLU A 89 -1.20 4.11 -16.42
CA GLU A 89 0.04 3.33 -16.38
C GLU A 89 1.25 4.19 -15.98
N VAL A 90 1.30 5.45 -16.39
CA VAL A 90 2.40 6.37 -16.10
C VAL A 90 2.39 6.75 -14.62
N ASP A 91 1.21 7.12 -14.11
CA ASP A 91 1.04 7.40 -12.68
C ASP A 91 1.36 6.16 -11.84
N ARG A 92 0.97 4.97 -12.31
CA ARG A 92 1.32 3.71 -11.62
C ARG A 92 2.82 3.48 -11.52
N GLU A 93 3.56 3.67 -12.60
CA GLU A 93 5.03 3.57 -12.59
C GLU A 93 5.67 4.62 -11.67
N ALA A 94 5.09 5.83 -11.63
CA ALA A 94 5.52 6.89 -10.73
C ALA A 94 5.29 6.51 -9.26
N LEU A 95 4.14 5.92 -8.92
CA LEU A 95 3.85 5.43 -7.56
C LEU A 95 4.79 4.28 -7.16
N ILE A 96 5.11 3.36 -8.06
CA ILE A 96 6.07 2.28 -7.78
C ILE A 96 7.44 2.87 -7.42
N SER A 97 7.97 3.74 -8.27
CA SER A 97 9.33 4.29 -8.12
C SER A 97 9.44 5.29 -6.96
N ALA A 98 8.44 6.15 -6.77
CA ALA A 98 8.49 7.23 -5.79
C ALA A 98 8.01 6.84 -4.39
N VAL A 99 7.15 5.82 -4.28
CA VAL A 99 6.49 5.46 -3.02
C VAL A 99 6.85 4.05 -2.54
N LEU A 100 6.76 3.05 -3.43
CA LEU A 100 6.97 1.65 -3.02
C LEU A 100 8.46 1.31 -2.87
N GLU A 101 9.25 1.55 -3.92
CA GLU A 101 10.65 1.13 -4.02
C GLU A 101 11.61 1.73 -2.98
N PRO A 102 11.39 2.96 -2.46
CA PRO A 102 12.18 3.48 -1.35
C PRO A 102 12.08 2.65 -0.06
N ILE A 103 10.98 1.90 0.12
CA ILE A 103 10.69 1.14 1.34
C ILE A 103 10.83 -0.37 1.09
N PHE A 104 10.25 -0.87 -0.01
CA PHE A 104 10.31 -2.26 -0.42
C PHE A 104 10.93 -2.36 -1.81
N THR A 105 12.13 -2.92 -1.90
CA THR A 105 12.82 -3.12 -3.17
C THR A 105 12.43 -4.43 -3.82
N LYS A 106 12.39 -4.44 -5.16
CA LYS A 106 12.21 -5.67 -5.93
C LYS A 106 13.32 -6.67 -5.61
N LYS A 107 12.96 -7.84 -5.10
CA LYS A 107 13.93 -8.94 -4.92
C LYS A 107 14.51 -9.30 -6.29
N ARG A 108 15.85 -9.23 -6.43
CA ARG A 108 16.53 -9.77 -7.61
C ARG A 108 16.30 -11.27 -7.63
N LYS A 109 15.62 -11.79 -8.67
CA LYS A 109 15.61 -13.23 -8.93
C LYS A 109 17.07 -13.66 -9.08
N ARG A 110 17.56 -14.52 -8.17
CA ARG A 110 18.86 -15.17 -8.38
C ARG A 110 18.75 -15.91 -9.71
N ALA A 111 19.63 -15.59 -10.66
CA ALA A 111 19.79 -16.41 -11.85
C ALA A 111 20.14 -17.82 -11.37
N THR A 112 19.24 -18.77 -11.56
CA THR A 112 19.57 -20.20 -11.47
C THR A 112 20.61 -20.47 -12.54
N ALA A 113 21.83 -20.75 -12.10
CA ALA A 113 22.93 -21.23 -12.93
C ALA A 113 22.68 -22.66 -13.40
#